data_AF-A0A8J1TWN6-F1
#
_entry.id   AF-A0A8J1TWN6-F1
#
_cell.length_a   1.000
_cell.length_b   1.000
_cell.length_c   1.000
_cell.angle_alpha   90.00
_cell.angle_beta   90.00
_cell.angle_gamma   90.00
#
_symmetry.space_group_name_H-M   'P 1'
#
loop_
_entity.id
_entity.type
_entity.pdbx_description
1 polymer ?
#
loop_
_entity_poly.entity_id
_entity_poly.type
_entity_poly.pdbx_seq_one_letter_code
_entity_poly.pdbx_strand_id
1 'polypeptide(L)'
;MIFIGISGVTCGGKTTLCDKLLKKYQKLKIFHQDVYFLEPDDPRLNIIPELNHANWEELNSLDMAKMKEDIDEFRTNATSHGLIIIEGFTIFNYRKFDGMFTKKYFFTLNKEETWNRRKYRDYIPPDVPGYFDKVVWPMYEKQLEELKQQTDIDWIDGTDDQDDIFNNVCSTIEDLLQQ
;
A
#
# COMPACT_ATOMS: atom_id res chain seq x y z
N MET A 1 -11.11 -2.67 -17.50
CA MET A 1 -10.20 -3.32 -16.54
C MET A 1 -10.32 -2.54 -15.24
N ILE A 2 -10.51 -3.22 -14.13
CA ILE A 2 -10.78 -2.56 -12.84
C ILE A 2 -9.48 -2.50 -12.07
N PHE A 3 -9.07 -1.29 -11.68
CA PHE A 3 -7.91 -1.06 -10.84
C PHE A 3 -8.37 -0.66 -9.45
N ILE A 4 -8.06 -1.48 -8.46
CA ILE A 4 -8.33 -1.17 -7.06
C ILE A 4 -7.01 -0.85 -6.38
N GLY A 5 -6.95 0.34 -5.79
CA GLY A 5 -5.84 0.74 -4.94
C GLY A 5 -6.16 0.41 -3.49
N ILE A 6 -5.26 -0.29 -2.81
CA ILE A 6 -5.35 -0.55 -1.37
C ILE A 6 -4.10 0.03 -0.72
N SER A 7 -4.22 1.26 -0.21
CA SER A 7 -3.16 1.95 0.50
C SER A 7 -3.43 1.98 2.00
N GLY A 8 -2.52 2.57 2.77
CA GLY A 8 -2.75 2.83 4.19
C GLY A 8 -1.53 2.62 5.06
N VAL A 9 -1.75 2.87 6.35
CA VAL A 9 -0.74 2.74 7.40
C VAL A 9 -0.06 1.36 7.39
N THR A 10 1.22 1.33 7.72
CA THR A 10 1.95 0.08 7.97
C THR A 10 1.20 -0.79 8.99
N CYS A 11 1.23 -2.11 8.80
CA CYS A 11 0.49 -3.07 9.66
C CYS A 11 -1.04 -2.82 9.78
N GLY A 12 -1.63 -2.06 8.84
CA GLY A 12 -3.07 -1.77 8.81
C GLY A 12 -3.99 -2.94 8.44
N GLY A 13 -3.46 -4.01 7.82
CA GLY A 13 -4.26 -5.16 7.37
C GLY A 13 -4.42 -5.31 5.85
N LYS A 14 -3.76 -4.45 5.07
CA LYS A 14 -3.80 -4.43 3.58
C LYS A 14 -3.51 -5.80 2.96
N THR A 15 -2.34 -6.37 3.26
CA THR A 15 -1.91 -7.65 2.69
C THR A 15 -2.83 -8.80 3.11
N THR A 16 -3.35 -8.78 4.34
CA THR A 16 -4.34 -9.76 4.82
C THR A 16 -5.63 -9.71 4.00
N LEU A 17 -6.15 -8.51 3.69
CA LEU A 17 -7.30 -8.35 2.80
C LEU A 17 -6.97 -8.86 1.39
N CYS A 18 -5.81 -8.49 0.84
CA CYS A 18 -5.34 -8.94 -0.47
C CYS A 18 -5.26 -10.46 -0.57
N ASP A 19 -4.76 -11.15 0.45
CA ASP A 19 -4.67 -12.61 0.50
C ASP A 19 -6.05 -13.28 0.50
N LYS A 20 -7.03 -12.70 1.20
CA LYS A 20 -8.43 -13.18 1.15
C LYS A 20 -9.03 -12.99 -0.24
N LEU A 21 -8.80 -11.83 -0.87
CA LEU A 21 -9.29 -11.53 -2.22
C LEU A 21 -8.68 -12.46 -3.26
N LEU A 22 -7.38 -12.75 -3.15
CA LEU A 22 -6.67 -13.69 -4.04
C LEU A 22 -7.28 -15.10 -4.02
N LYS A 23 -7.77 -15.54 -2.86
CA LYS A 23 -8.47 -16.84 -2.71
C LYS A 23 -9.86 -16.85 -3.35
N LYS A 24 -10.55 -15.69 -3.40
CA LYS A 24 -11.90 -15.56 -3.93
C LYS A 24 -11.94 -15.39 -5.45
N TYR A 25 -11.03 -14.59 -6.01
CA TYR A 25 -11.07 -14.21 -7.43
C TYR A 25 -10.01 -14.94 -8.26
N GLN A 26 -10.45 -15.82 -9.17
CA GLN A 26 -9.54 -16.62 -10.03
C GLN A 26 -8.75 -15.80 -11.05
N LYS A 27 -9.25 -14.62 -11.43
CA LYS A 27 -8.62 -13.70 -12.43
C LYS A 27 -8.20 -12.38 -11.79
N LEU A 28 -7.58 -12.47 -10.62
CA LEU A 28 -7.04 -11.32 -9.89
C LEU A 28 -5.51 -11.31 -10.00
N LYS A 29 -4.96 -10.17 -10.41
CA LYS A 29 -3.53 -9.87 -10.28
C LYS A 29 -3.33 -8.84 -9.19
N ILE A 30 -2.41 -9.11 -8.26
CA ILE A 30 -2.00 -8.17 -7.22
C ILE A 30 -0.56 -7.72 -7.50
N PHE A 31 -0.33 -6.41 -7.38
CA PHE A 31 0.99 -5.79 -7.34
C PHE A 31 1.24 -5.28 -5.92
N HIS A 32 2.24 -5.89 -5.25
CA HIS A 32 2.65 -5.50 -3.91
C HIS A 32 3.79 -4.48 -4.01
N GLN A 33 3.59 -3.27 -3.47
CA GLN A 33 4.60 -2.21 -3.47
C GLN A 33 5.90 -2.66 -2.78
N ASP A 34 5.79 -3.49 -1.73
CA ASP A 34 6.94 -4.01 -0.98
C ASP A 34 7.92 -4.85 -1.84
N VAL A 35 7.49 -5.37 -2.99
CA VAL A 35 8.38 -6.08 -3.94
C VAL A 35 9.39 -5.14 -4.61
N TYR A 36 9.11 -3.83 -4.60
CA TYR A 36 9.90 -2.82 -5.29
C TYR A 36 10.83 -2.05 -4.36
N PHE A 37 11.05 -2.50 -3.12
CA PHE A 37 12.08 -1.90 -2.27
C PHE A 37 13.45 -2.01 -2.92
N LEU A 38 14.25 -0.96 -2.75
CA LEU A 38 15.64 -0.95 -3.19
C LEU A 38 16.51 -1.79 -2.25
N GLU A 39 17.64 -2.25 -2.77
CA GLU A 39 18.62 -2.96 -1.96
C GLU A 39 19.24 -2.00 -0.90
N PRO A 40 19.62 -2.50 0.29
CA PRO A 40 20.13 -1.66 1.39
C PRO A 40 21.36 -0.81 1.07
N ASP A 41 22.11 -1.12 0.02
CA ASP A 41 23.29 -0.39 -0.45
C ASP A 41 23.02 0.51 -1.67
N ASP A 42 21.76 0.62 -2.12
CA ASP A 42 21.39 1.45 -3.27
C ASP A 42 21.64 2.94 -2.97
N PRO A 43 22.38 3.66 -3.84
CA PRO A 43 22.75 5.06 -3.61
C PRO A 43 21.57 6.03 -3.65
N ARG A 44 20.39 5.59 -4.12
CA ARG A 44 19.16 6.39 -4.07
C ARG A 44 18.63 6.52 -2.64
N LEU A 45 18.95 5.60 -1.73
CA LEU A 45 18.40 5.61 -0.37
C LEU A 45 18.81 6.86 0.41
N ASN A 46 17.84 7.53 1.04
CA ASN A 46 18.15 8.61 1.97
C ASN A 46 18.46 8.04 3.35
N ILE A 47 19.70 8.23 3.79
CA ILE A 47 20.12 7.82 5.14
C ILE A 47 19.74 8.90 6.15
N ILE A 48 19.14 8.48 7.26
CA ILE A 48 18.83 9.31 8.41
C ILE A 48 20.08 9.32 9.32
N PRO A 49 20.85 10.43 9.36
CA PRO A 49 22.17 10.41 10.01
C PRO A 49 22.10 10.09 11.50
N GLU A 50 21.06 10.57 12.19
CA GLU A 50 20.86 10.33 13.63
C GLU A 50 20.61 8.86 13.98
N LEU A 51 20.10 8.08 13.03
CA LEU A 51 19.76 6.67 13.22
C LEU A 51 20.75 5.74 12.54
N ASN A 52 21.63 6.27 11.68
CA ASN A 52 22.47 5.48 10.78
C ASN A 52 21.65 4.39 10.06
N HIS A 53 20.48 4.78 9.56
CA HIS A 53 19.49 3.88 8.97
C HIS A 53 18.79 4.57 7.79
N ALA A 54 18.40 3.81 6.77
CA ALA A 54 17.69 4.36 5.61
C ALA A 54 16.25 4.75 5.97
N ASN A 55 15.73 5.79 5.32
CA ASN A 55 14.31 6.09 5.34
C ASN A 55 13.58 5.15 4.37
N TRP A 56 13.02 4.06 4.87
CA TRP A 56 12.24 3.11 4.07
C TRP A 56 10.81 3.58 3.80
N GLU A 57 10.35 4.67 4.42
CA GLU A 57 8.95 5.08 4.44
C GLU A 57 8.66 6.20 3.41
N GLU A 58 9.47 6.31 2.36
CA GLU A 58 9.35 7.31 1.30
C GLU A 58 9.38 6.69 -0.09
N LEU A 59 8.84 7.39 -1.09
CA LEU A 59 8.82 6.90 -2.47
C LEU A 59 10.22 6.59 -3.05
N ASN A 60 11.26 7.23 -2.52
CA ASN A 60 12.63 7.10 -3.01
C ASN A 60 13.32 5.82 -2.51
N SER A 61 12.74 5.13 -1.51
CA SER A 61 13.19 3.79 -1.10
C SER A 61 12.68 2.67 -2.00
N LEU A 62 11.90 3.02 -3.02
CA LEU A 62 11.21 2.10 -3.91
C LEU A 62 11.55 2.38 -5.38
N ASP A 63 11.71 1.33 -6.18
CA ASP A 63 11.72 1.43 -7.64
C ASP A 63 10.31 1.60 -8.22
N MET A 64 9.70 2.75 -7.94
CA MET A 64 8.35 3.07 -8.40
C MET A 64 8.25 3.17 -9.93
N ALA A 65 9.37 3.42 -10.62
CA ALA A 65 9.43 3.41 -12.07
C ALA A 65 9.25 1.98 -12.61
N LYS A 66 10.00 1.01 -12.03
CA LYS A 66 9.85 -0.40 -12.35
C LYS A 66 8.46 -0.93 -12.02
N MET A 67 7.90 -0.54 -10.87
CA MET A 67 6.53 -0.89 -10.49
C MET A 67 5.51 -0.44 -11.54
N LYS A 68 5.64 0.80 -12.02
CA LYS A 68 4.76 1.33 -13.06
C LYS A 68 4.94 0.58 -14.38
N GLU A 69 6.18 0.29 -14.77
CA GLU A 69 6.48 -0.47 -15.98
C GLU A 69 5.82 -1.86 -15.96
N ASP A 70 5.94 -2.59 -14.85
CA ASP A 70 5.34 -3.93 -14.70
C ASP A 70 3.81 -3.89 -14.75
N ILE A 71 3.21 -2.85 -14.17
CA ILE A 71 1.75 -2.62 -14.26
C ILE A 71 1.34 -2.33 -15.70
N ASP A 72 2.06 -1.45 -16.40
CA ASP A 72 1.76 -1.08 -17.79
C ASP A 72 1.95 -2.26 -18.76
N GLU A 73 3.00 -3.06 -18.58
CA GLU A 73 3.27 -4.27 -19.36
C GLU A 73 2.15 -5.29 -19.15
N PHE A 74 1.79 -5.58 -17.89
CA PHE A 74 0.70 -6.49 -17.59
C PHE A 74 -0.63 -6.02 -18.19
N ARG A 75 -0.94 -4.72 -18.07
CA ARG A 75 -2.15 -4.13 -18.65
C ARG A 75 -2.19 -4.30 -20.17
N THR A 76 -1.06 -4.14 -20.84
CA THR A 76 -0.95 -4.24 -22.31
C THR A 76 -1.14 -5.68 -22.80
N ASN A 77 -0.62 -6.65 -22.04
CA ASN A 77 -0.70 -8.07 -22.37
C ASN A 77 -2.00 -8.76 -21.93
N ALA A 78 -2.76 -8.17 -21.00
CA ALA A 78 -4.00 -8.75 -20.51
C ALA A 78 -5.13 -8.67 -21.56
N THR A 79 -5.57 -9.83 -22.08
CA THR A 79 -6.48 -9.94 -23.23
C THR A 79 -7.98 -9.74 -22.92
N SER A 80 -8.38 -9.44 -21.67
CA SER A 80 -9.79 -9.18 -21.29
C SER A 80 -9.92 -8.48 -19.93
N HIS A 81 -11.16 -8.09 -19.57
CA HIS A 81 -11.60 -7.44 -18.31
C HIS A 81 -11.06 -8.15 -17.04
N GLY A 82 -9.82 -7.84 -16.64
CA GLY A 82 -9.20 -8.32 -15.42
C GLY A 82 -9.46 -7.39 -14.22
N LEU A 83 -9.43 -7.98 -13.02
CA LEU A 83 -9.33 -7.27 -11.76
C LEU A 83 -7.85 -7.15 -11.39
N ILE A 84 -7.37 -5.92 -11.19
CA ILE A 84 -6.02 -5.64 -10.74
C ILE A 84 -6.09 -4.91 -9.41
N ILE A 85 -5.38 -5.42 -8.41
CA ILE A 85 -5.15 -4.73 -7.15
C ILE A 85 -3.71 -4.23 -7.16
N ILE A 86 -3.52 -2.98 -6.76
CA ILE A 86 -2.22 -2.43 -6.42
C ILE A 86 -2.29 -2.09 -4.94
N GLU A 87 -1.42 -2.71 -4.14
CA GLU A 87 -1.36 -2.45 -2.71
C GLU A 87 0.00 -1.93 -2.26
N GLY A 88 0.02 -1.10 -1.22
CA GLY A 88 1.24 -0.53 -0.66
C GLY A 88 0.94 0.50 0.42
N PHE A 89 1.94 1.16 0.97
CA PHE A 89 1.71 2.20 1.98
C PHE A 89 1.64 3.61 1.37
N THR A 90 2.28 3.83 0.23
CA THR A 90 2.42 5.17 -0.39
C THR A 90 2.01 5.22 -1.87
N ILE A 91 1.28 4.21 -2.36
CA ILE A 91 0.88 4.12 -3.77
C ILE A 91 0.04 5.32 -4.24
N PHE A 92 -0.72 5.96 -3.34
CA PHE A 92 -1.53 7.15 -3.67
C PHE A 92 -0.75 8.46 -3.68
N ASN A 93 0.47 8.48 -3.13
CA ASN A 93 1.34 9.66 -3.18
C ASN A 93 2.17 9.69 -4.47
N TYR A 94 2.22 8.58 -5.21
CA TYR A 94 2.94 8.50 -6.48
C TYR A 94 2.12 9.08 -7.63
N ARG A 95 2.40 10.34 -7.99
CA ARG A 95 1.66 11.11 -9.00
C ARG A 95 1.50 10.44 -10.37
N LYS A 96 2.40 9.52 -10.75
CA LYS A 96 2.24 8.79 -12.02
C LYS A 96 1.12 7.73 -11.98
N PHE A 97 0.53 7.48 -10.82
CA PHE A 97 -0.68 6.67 -10.63
C PHE A 97 -1.96 7.53 -10.54
N ASP A 98 -1.87 8.86 -10.65
CA ASP A 98 -3.05 9.73 -10.63
C ASP A 98 -4.02 9.34 -11.76
N GLY A 99 -5.31 9.17 -11.41
CA GLY A 99 -6.35 8.74 -12.35
C GLY A 99 -6.31 7.27 -12.76
N MET A 100 -5.40 6.46 -12.21
CA MET A 100 -5.30 5.02 -12.53
C MET A 100 -6.39 4.18 -11.86
N PHE A 101 -6.78 4.53 -10.63
CA PHE A 101 -7.63 3.70 -9.78
C PHE A 101 -9.12 3.92 -10.06
N THR A 102 -9.85 2.83 -10.28
CA THR A 102 -11.33 2.79 -10.32
C THR A 102 -11.91 2.96 -8.91
N LYS A 103 -11.25 2.39 -7.90
CA LYS A 103 -11.63 2.48 -6.49
C LYS A 103 -10.39 2.56 -5.62
N LYS A 104 -10.44 3.37 -4.56
CA LYS A 104 -9.35 3.56 -3.60
C LYS A 104 -9.83 3.21 -2.20
N TYR A 105 -9.09 2.37 -1.51
CA TYR A 105 -9.23 2.10 -0.09
C TYR A 105 -7.97 2.53 0.65
N PHE A 106 -8.14 3.14 1.82
CA PHE A 106 -7.02 3.54 2.67
C PHE A 106 -7.22 3.05 4.10
N PHE A 107 -6.35 2.14 4.54
CA PHE A 107 -6.36 1.64 5.91
C PHE A 107 -5.75 2.65 6.88
N THR A 108 -6.46 2.97 7.95
CA THR A 108 -6.00 3.82 9.04
C THR A 108 -5.91 3.03 10.34
N LEU A 109 -5.00 3.45 11.20
CA LEU A 109 -4.89 3.04 12.59
C LEU A 109 -4.40 4.26 13.37
N ASN A 110 -4.68 4.31 14.68
CA ASN A 110 -4.00 5.27 15.54
C ASN A 110 -2.52 4.87 15.74
N LYS A 111 -1.71 5.82 16.25
CA LYS A 111 -0.27 5.63 16.45
C LYS A 111 0.05 4.45 17.36
N GLU A 112 -0.69 4.31 18.45
CA GLU A 112 -0.47 3.29 19.46
C GLU A 112 -0.72 1.89 18.90
N GLU A 113 -1.84 1.70 18.20
CA GLU A 113 -2.19 0.41 17.59
C GLU A 113 -1.23 0.06 16.46
N THR A 114 -0.83 1.05 15.65
CA THR A 114 0.20 0.87 14.63
C THR A 114 1.50 0.36 15.25
N TRP A 115 1.95 0.98 16.34
CA TRP A 115 3.14 0.54 17.07
C TRP A 115 2.99 -0.87 17.65
N ASN A 116 1.84 -1.16 18.27
CA ASN A 116 1.56 -2.46 18.88
C ASN A 116 1.63 -3.60 17.88
N ARG A 117 1.22 -3.37 16.62
CA ARG A 117 1.37 -4.34 15.53
C ARG A 117 2.78 -4.35 14.96
N ARG A 118 3.37 -3.19 14.69
CA ARG A 118 4.67 -3.07 14.00
C ARG A 118 5.83 -3.62 14.83
N LYS A 119 5.82 -3.44 16.15
CA LYS A 119 6.93 -3.86 17.04
C LYS A 119 7.20 -5.37 17.05
N TYR A 120 6.26 -6.17 16.55
CA TYR A 120 6.40 -7.63 16.42
C TYR A 120 6.63 -8.11 14.98
N ARG A 121 6.71 -7.18 14.01
CA ARG A 121 6.94 -7.51 12.61
C ARG A 121 8.44 -7.54 12.33
N ASP A 122 8.89 -8.63 11.71
CA ASP A 122 10.28 -8.81 11.31
C ASP A 122 10.54 -8.10 9.97
N TYR A 123 11.09 -6.88 10.04
CA TYR A 123 11.58 -6.15 8.87
C TYR A 123 13.01 -6.53 8.54
N ILE A 124 13.38 -6.41 7.26
CA ILE A 124 14.75 -6.61 6.76
C ILE A 124 15.12 -5.36 5.94
N PRO A 125 16.09 -4.54 6.40
CA PRO A 125 16.75 -4.61 7.71
C PRO A 125 15.77 -4.34 8.88
N PRO A 126 16.06 -4.82 10.10
CA PRO A 126 15.21 -4.56 11.27
C PRO A 126 15.13 -3.07 11.60
N ASP A 127 13.96 -2.65 12.11
CA ASP A 127 13.77 -1.31 12.67
C ASP A 127 14.80 -1.06 13.81
N VAL A 128 15.49 0.08 13.76
CA VAL A 128 16.42 0.51 14.81
C VAL A 128 15.72 1.28 15.93
N PRO A 129 16.28 1.37 17.15
CA PRO A 129 15.67 2.14 18.24
C PRO A 129 15.32 3.58 17.84
N GLY A 130 14.07 3.98 18.08
CA GLY A 130 13.56 5.30 17.72
C GLY A 130 13.11 5.47 16.27
N TYR A 131 13.29 4.47 15.40
CA TYR A 131 12.90 4.54 13.99
C TYR A 131 11.39 4.79 13.81
N PHE A 132 10.55 4.14 14.62
CA PHE A 132 9.10 4.34 14.54
C PHE A 132 8.69 5.79 14.78
N ASP A 133 9.14 6.38 15.89
CA ASP A 133 8.75 7.73 16.29
C ASP A 133 9.40 8.83 15.45
N LYS A 134 10.63 8.61 15.00
CA LYS A 134 11.38 9.61 14.23
C LYS A 134 11.12 9.55 12.73
N VAL A 135 10.66 8.42 12.20
CA VAL A 135 10.59 8.18 10.76
C VAL A 135 9.22 7.65 10.37
N VAL A 136 8.85 6.45 10.82
CA VAL A 136 7.64 5.74 10.35
C VAL A 136 6.39 6.57 10.54
N TRP A 137 6.15 7.03 11.77
CA TRP A 137 4.94 7.77 12.08
C TRP A 137 4.91 9.16 11.42
N PRO A 138 5.98 9.98 11.52
CA PRO A 138 6.01 11.27 10.81
C PRO A 138 5.86 11.14 9.28
N MET A 139 6.44 10.11 8.67
CA MET A 139 6.30 9.88 7.23
C MET A 139 4.89 9.47 6.85
N TYR A 140 4.23 8.62 7.65
CA TYR A 140 2.81 8.32 7.49
C TYR A 140 1.93 9.57 7.61
N GLU A 141 2.16 10.41 8.62
CA GLU A 141 1.40 11.66 8.80
C GLU A 141 1.56 12.61 7.61
N LYS A 142 2.79 12.74 7.10
CA LYS A 142 3.07 13.51 5.88
C LYS A 142 2.33 12.95 4.66
N GLN A 143 2.34 11.63 4.47
CA GLN A 143 1.61 10.99 3.37
C GLN A 143 0.10 11.22 3.50
N LEU A 144 -0.45 11.09 4.71
CA LEU A 144 -1.87 11.28 4.98
C LEU A 144 -2.31 12.72 4.72
N GLU A 145 -1.48 13.70 5.09
CA GLU A 145 -1.70 15.12 4.85
C GLU A 145 -1.84 15.44 3.34
N GLU A 146 -1.08 14.76 2.48
CA GLU A 146 -1.20 14.90 1.01
C GLU A 146 -2.51 14.31 0.45
N LEU A 147 -3.11 13.34 1.16
CA LEU A 147 -4.31 12.62 0.74
C LEU A 147 -5.60 13.19 1.31
N LYS A 148 -5.54 14.01 2.37
CA LYS A 148 -6.73 14.47 3.12
C LYS A 148 -7.77 15.24 2.31
N GLN A 149 -7.38 15.82 1.17
CA GLN A 149 -8.28 16.57 0.28
C GLN A 149 -8.89 15.70 -0.81
N GLN A 150 -8.46 14.44 -0.93
CA GLN A 150 -9.06 13.49 -1.87
C GLN A 150 -10.41 13.01 -1.34
N THR A 151 -11.43 13.10 -2.18
CA THR A 151 -12.81 12.72 -1.85
C THR A 151 -13.20 11.35 -2.39
N ASP A 152 -12.32 10.71 -3.15
CA ASP A 152 -12.53 9.42 -3.81
C ASP A 152 -11.85 8.24 -3.09
N ILE A 153 -11.44 8.46 -1.83
CA ILE A 153 -10.84 7.44 -0.96
C ILE A 153 -11.87 6.97 0.07
N ASP A 154 -12.10 5.66 0.11
CA ASP A 154 -12.82 5.01 1.20
C ASP A 154 -11.83 4.68 2.32
N TRP A 155 -12.07 5.27 3.50
CA TRP A 155 -11.23 5.07 4.67
C TRP A 155 -11.70 3.83 5.45
N ILE A 156 -10.76 2.93 5.76
CA ILE A 156 -11.02 1.69 6.50
C ILE A 156 -10.29 1.76 7.83
N ASP A 157 -11.00 1.59 8.95
CA ASP A 157 -10.35 1.40 10.24
C ASP A 157 -9.77 -0.02 10.30
N GLY A 158 -8.45 -0.13 10.42
CA GLY A 158 -7.76 -1.43 10.48
C GLY A 158 -8.02 -2.23 11.77
N THR A 159 -8.81 -1.70 12.71
CA THR A 159 -9.30 -2.41 13.90
C THR A 159 -10.68 -3.04 13.70
N ASP A 160 -11.38 -2.71 12.62
CA ASP A 160 -12.68 -3.31 12.30
C ASP A 160 -12.56 -4.81 11.99
N ASP A 161 -13.70 -5.51 12.03
CA ASP A 161 -13.76 -6.93 11.74
C ASP A 161 -13.28 -7.23 10.30
N GLN A 162 -12.35 -8.17 10.19
CA GLN A 162 -11.70 -8.47 8.92
C GLN A 162 -12.60 -9.18 7.91
N ASP A 163 -13.66 -9.85 8.35
CA ASP A 163 -14.63 -10.47 7.46
C ASP A 163 -15.63 -9.43 6.97
N ASP A 164 -16.04 -8.48 7.82
CA ASP A 164 -16.85 -7.33 7.40
C ASP A 164 -16.14 -6.44 6.38
N ILE A 165 -14.87 -6.08 6.63
CA ILE A 165 -14.04 -5.35 5.65
C ILE A 165 -13.99 -6.13 4.33
N PHE A 166 -13.70 -7.43 4.39
CA PHE A 166 -13.59 -8.28 3.20
C PHE A 166 -14.91 -8.35 2.43
N ASN A 167 -16.04 -8.54 3.11
CA ASN A 167 -17.35 -8.62 2.50
C ASN A 167 -17.75 -7.29 1.82
N ASN A 168 -17.49 -6.16 2.46
CA ASN A 168 -17.76 -4.83 1.90
C ASN A 168 -16.93 -4.55 0.64
N VAL A 169 -15.64 -4.89 0.67
CA VAL A 169 -14.76 -4.75 -0.50
C VAL A 169 -15.19 -5.71 -1.62
N CYS A 170 -15.58 -6.94 -1.30
CA CYS A 170 -16.11 -7.89 -2.29
C CYS A 170 -17.38 -7.38 -2.95
N SER A 171 -18.33 -6.86 -2.18
CA SER A 171 -19.58 -6.28 -2.72
C SER A 171 -19.25 -5.17 -3.72
N THR A 172 -18.33 -4.27 -3.36
CA THR A 172 -17.92 -3.18 -4.26
C THR A 172 -17.24 -3.72 -5.54
N ILE A 173 -16.37 -4.72 -5.42
CA ILE A 173 -15.74 -5.37 -6.58
C ILE A 173 -16.78 -5.98 -7.50
N GLU A 174 -17.77 -6.68 -6.94
CA GLU A 174 -18.83 -7.34 -7.68
C GLU A 174 -19.71 -6.31 -8.43
N ASP A 175 -20.03 -5.18 -7.79
CA ASP A 175 -20.76 -4.08 -8.42
C ASP A 175 -19.97 -3.44 -9.57
N LEU A 176 -18.65 -3.29 -9.41
CA LEU A 176 -17.77 -2.75 -10.45
C LEU A 176 -17.59 -3.73 -11.63
N LEU A 177 -17.63 -5.04 -11.38
CA LEU A 177 -17.53 -6.07 -12.42
C LEU A 177 -18.80 -6.21 -13.26
N GLN A 178 -19.94 -5.70 -12.78
CA GLN A 178 -21.22 -5.74 -13.48
C GLN A 178 -21.49 -4.50 -14.36
N GLN A 179 -20.67 -3.45 -14.23
CA GLN A 179 -20.72 -2.22 -15.06
C GLN A 179 -19.93 -2.37 -16.36
#